data_AF-A0A3N5C2N8-F1
#
_entry.id   AF-A0A3N5C2N8-F1
#
_cell.length_a   1.000
_cell.length_b   1.000
_cell.length_c   1.000
_cell.angle_alpha   90.00
_cell.angle_beta   90.00
_cell.angle_gamma   90.00
#
_symmetry.space_group_name_H-M   'P 1'
#
loop_
_entity.id
_entity.type
_entity.pdbx_description
1 polymer ?
#
loop_
_entity_poly.entity_id
_entity_poly.type
_entity_poly.pdbx_seq_one_letter_code
_entity_poly.pdbx_strand_id
1 'polypeptide(L)'
;MKENRKIGENFDVNDAEDIFDKLRNVKGKTKPKGESKFKNISYLMNEAQYLEKNGQLGEAVELYKQIIFILPDSIKAYEAIANIYQKQGDIDSEKEILKKAISNCKENDEFKKRLNEIT
;
A
#
# COMPACT_ATOMS: atom_id res chain seq x y z
N MET A 1 22.76 36.26 -9.39
CA MET A 1 21.56 37.07 -9.06
C MET A 1 20.46 36.71 -10.05
N LYS A 2 19.19 36.71 -9.59
CA LYS A 2 18.00 35.97 -10.08
C LYS A 2 17.86 34.61 -9.36
N GLU A 3 16.78 34.27 -8.67
CA GLU A 3 15.51 34.94 -8.40
C GLU A 3 14.92 34.29 -7.14
N ASN A 4 14.60 35.09 -6.11
CA ASN A 4 13.84 34.62 -4.95
C ASN A 4 12.42 34.29 -5.41
N ARG A 5 11.99 33.03 -5.35
CA ARG A 5 10.57 32.69 -5.30
C ARG A 5 10.17 32.39 -3.87
N LYS A 6 9.18 33.17 -3.43
CA LYS A 6 8.63 33.23 -2.08
C LYS A 6 8.14 31.86 -1.64
N ILE A 7 8.50 31.50 -0.41
CA ILE A 7 7.84 30.46 0.36
C ILE A 7 6.45 31.04 0.69
N GLY A 8 5.41 30.41 0.16
CA GLY A 8 4.04 30.88 0.31
C GLY A 8 3.05 29.85 -0.21
N GLU A 9 2.36 29.26 0.76
CA GLU A 9 0.94 28.86 0.69
C GLU A 9 0.62 27.50 0.05
N ASN A 10 -0.06 26.68 0.87
CA ASN A 10 -0.66 25.37 0.64
C ASN A 10 0.30 24.16 0.55
N PHE A 11 0.73 23.69 1.73
CA PHE A 11 1.20 22.31 1.89
C PHE A 11 -0.03 21.39 1.83
N ASP A 12 -0.37 20.94 0.63
CA ASP A 12 -1.36 19.90 0.42
C ASP A 12 -0.71 18.54 0.72
N VAL A 13 -1.27 17.79 1.67
CA VAL A 13 -0.79 16.50 2.17
C VAL A 13 -0.91 15.35 1.13
N ASN A 14 -1.19 15.69 -0.12
CA ASN A 14 -1.37 14.75 -1.22
C ASN A 14 -0.05 14.33 -1.92
N ASP A 15 1.09 14.96 -1.59
CA ASP A 15 2.41 14.59 -2.14
C ASP A 15 3.14 13.49 -1.35
N ALA A 16 2.42 12.45 -0.93
CA ALA A 16 3.07 11.18 -0.57
C ALA A 16 3.80 10.55 -1.79
N GLU A 17 3.50 11.01 -3.01
CA GLU A 17 4.12 10.55 -4.25
C GLU A 17 5.56 11.07 -4.45
N ASP A 18 5.94 12.27 -3.98
CA ASP A 18 7.30 12.84 -4.19
C ASP A 18 8.39 12.21 -3.30
N ILE A 19 8.02 11.62 -2.15
CA ILE A 19 8.96 10.89 -1.29
C ILE A 19 9.36 9.55 -1.93
N PHE A 20 8.43 8.89 -2.63
CA PHE A 20 8.65 7.61 -3.27
C PHE A 20 9.54 7.70 -4.51
N ASP A 21 9.42 8.77 -5.30
CA ASP A 21 10.25 8.95 -6.50
C ASP A 21 11.72 9.26 -6.16
N LYS A 22 11.99 9.91 -5.02
CA LYS A 22 13.36 10.07 -4.50
C LYS A 22 14.00 8.74 -4.06
N LEU A 23 13.23 7.73 -3.68
CA LEU A 23 13.73 6.38 -3.38
C LEU A 23 13.83 5.49 -4.62
N ARG A 24 13.04 5.77 -5.66
CA ARG A 24 12.93 4.97 -6.90
C ARG A 24 13.95 5.34 -7.97
N ASN A 25 14.52 6.54 -7.93
CA ASN A 25 15.36 7.05 -9.01
C ASN A 25 16.77 6.44 -9.13
N VAL A 26 17.08 5.37 -8.38
CA VAL A 26 18.25 4.53 -8.69
C VAL A 26 17.81 3.41 -9.62
N LYS A 27 17.77 3.73 -10.91
CA LYS A 27 17.61 2.76 -12.00
C LYS A 27 18.66 1.65 -11.88
N GLY A 28 18.16 0.44 -11.65
CA GLY A 28 18.87 -0.80 -11.96
C GLY A 28 19.63 -1.43 -10.80
N LYS A 29 19.18 -2.63 -10.44
CA LYS A 29 19.95 -3.67 -9.75
C LYS A 29 20.47 -3.30 -8.35
N THR A 30 19.61 -3.41 -7.33
CA THR A 30 19.93 -4.11 -6.08
C THR A 30 18.65 -4.32 -5.28
N LYS A 31 18.28 -5.59 -5.02
CA LYS A 31 17.53 -5.92 -3.80
C LYS A 31 18.35 -5.37 -2.62
N PRO A 32 17.75 -4.70 -1.63
CA PRO A 32 18.51 -4.12 -0.52
C PRO A 32 19.27 -5.23 0.21
N LYS A 33 20.59 -5.29 -0.02
CA LYS A 33 21.56 -6.02 0.82
C LYS A 33 21.80 -5.13 2.04
N GLY A 34 21.11 -5.45 3.12
CA GLY A 34 21.19 -4.71 4.37
C GLY A 34 20.25 -5.37 5.38
N GLU A 35 20.72 -6.48 5.93
CA GLU A 35 20.12 -7.14 7.09
C GLU A 35 19.87 -6.07 8.19
N SER A 36 18.60 -5.89 8.59
CA SER A 36 18.10 -5.23 9.82
C SER A 36 16.94 -4.21 9.65
N LYS A 37 16.43 -3.86 8.47
CA LYS A 37 15.53 -2.68 8.35
C LYS A 37 14.11 -2.86 7.79
N PHE A 38 13.65 -4.08 7.57
CA PHE A 38 12.23 -4.37 7.37
C PHE A 38 11.78 -5.09 8.64
N LYS A 39 10.86 -4.52 9.42
CA LYS A 39 10.17 -5.26 10.49
C LYS A 39 9.78 -6.63 9.90
N ASN A 40 10.08 -7.72 10.63
CA ASN A 40 9.83 -9.09 10.19
C ASN A 40 8.42 -9.16 9.56
N ILE A 41 8.28 -9.63 8.32
CA ILE A 41 6.98 -9.65 7.61
C ILE A 41 5.92 -10.37 8.45
N SER A 42 6.32 -11.41 9.18
CA SER A 42 5.44 -12.10 10.12
C SER A 42 5.00 -11.19 11.28
N TYR A 43 5.89 -10.34 11.78
CA TYR A 43 5.55 -9.35 12.80
C TYR A 43 4.59 -8.29 12.24
N LEU A 44 4.86 -7.74 11.05
CA LEU A 44 3.95 -6.80 10.37
C LEU A 44 2.57 -7.42 10.15
N MET A 45 2.52 -8.67 9.69
CA MET A 45 1.27 -9.40 9.47
C MET A 45 0.50 -9.59 10.78
N ASN A 46 1.18 -9.99 11.86
CA ASN A 46 0.53 -10.18 13.16
C ASN A 46 0.04 -8.86 13.77
N GLU A 47 0.82 -7.77 13.65
CA GLU A 47 0.46 -6.44 14.13
C GLU A 47 -0.74 -5.89 13.32
N ALA A 48 -0.74 -6.04 11.99
CA ALA A 48 -1.85 -5.63 11.14
C ALA A 48 -3.15 -6.37 11.48
N GLN A 49 -3.09 -7.69 11.68
CA GLN A 49 -4.25 -8.49 12.08
C GLN A 49 -4.76 -8.13 13.47
N TYR A 50 -3.86 -7.79 14.40
CA TYR A 50 -4.24 -7.33 15.74
C TYR A 50 -4.98 -5.99 15.67
N LEU A 51 -4.45 -5.02 14.92
CA LEU A 51 -5.08 -3.72 14.72
C LEU A 51 -6.43 -3.84 14.00
N GLU A 52 -6.52 -4.71 12.98
CA GLU A 52 -7.77 -4.99 12.28
C GLU A 52 -8.84 -5.52 13.24
N LYS A 53 -8.49 -6.49 14.09
CA LYS A 53 -9.40 -7.05 15.10
C LYS A 53 -9.85 -6.04 16.15
N ASN A 54 -9.01 -5.05 16.45
CA ASN A 54 -9.34 -3.97 17.38
C ASN A 54 -10.10 -2.81 16.73
N GLY A 55 -10.42 -2.89 15.42
CA GLY A 55 -11.10 -1.82 14.69
C GLY A 55 -10.20 -0.64 14.32
N GLN A 56 -8.89 -0.73 14.55
CA GLN A 56 -7.89 0.26 14.11
C GLN A 56 -7.56 0.04 12.63
N LEU A 57 -8.58 0.16 11.78
CA LEU A 57 -8.54 -0.26 10.38
C LEU A 57 -7.55 0.55 9.53
N GLY A 58 -7.42 1.86 9.79
CA GLY A 58 -6.46 2.70 9.06
C GLY A 58 -5.00 2.30 9.30
N GLU A 59 -4.63 2.04 10.56
CA GLU A 59 -3.29 1.60 10.91
C GLU A 59 -3.00 0.19 10.37
N ALA A 60 -3.99 -0.71 10.41
CA ALA A 60 -3.87 -2.04 9.81
C ALA A 60 -3.59 -1.97 8.29
N VAL A 61 -4.30 -1.09 7.56
CA VAL A 61 -4.10 -0.88 6.13
C VAL A 61 -2.67 -0.39 5.84
N GLU A 62 -2.13 0.53 6.63
CA GLU A 62 -0.76 1.01 6.45
C GLU A 62 0.28 -0.09 6.64
N LEU A 63 0.07 -1.01 7.59
CA LEU A 63 0.95 -2.17 7.75
C LEU A 63 0.81 -3.16 6.59
N TYR A 64 -0.40 -3.44 6.11
CA TYR A 64 -0.60 -4.29 4.93
C TYR A 64 0.01 -3.67 3.66
N LYS A 65 -0.04 -2.34 3.48
CA LYS A 65 0.65 -1.64 2.38
C LYS A 65 2.16 -1.80 2.47
N GLN A 66 2.75 -1.76 3.67
CA GLN A 66 4.18 -2.07 3.86
C GLN A 66 4.49 -3.52 3.47
N ILE A 67 3.61 -4.47 3.80
CA ILE A 67 3.78 -5.88 3.39
C ILE A 67 3.74 -5.99 1.86
N ILE A 68 2.80 -5.33 1.18
CA ILE A 68 2.73 -5.29 -0.30
C ILE A 68 3.99 -4.66 -0.90
N PHE A 69 4.55 -3.62 -0.27
CA PHE A 69 5.81 -3.03 -0.73
C PHE A 69 6.98 -4.02 -0.68
N ILE A 70 7.03 -4.87 0.35
CA ILE A 70 8.10 -5.87 0.53
C ILE A 70 7.84 -7.13 -0.31
N LEU A 71 6.58 -7.56 -0.38
CA LEU A 71 6.07 -8.72 -1.12
C LEU A 71 4.93 -8.29 -2.03
N PRO A 72 5.24 -7.79 -3.24
CA PRO A 72 4.23 -7.26 -4.17
C PRO A 72 3.16 -8.26 -4.61
N ASP A 73 3.41 -9.56 -4.46
CA ASP A 73 2.51 -10.67 -4.80
C ASP A 73 1.78 -11.26 -3.57
N SER A 74 1.80 -10.57 -2.43
CA SER A 74 1.16 -11.02 -1.20
C SER A 74 -0.37 -10.96 -1.28
N ILE A 75 -0.99 -12.05 -1.75
CA ILE A 75 -2.46 -12.21 -1.85
C ILE A 75 -3.14 -11.85 -0.53
N LYS A 76 -2.62 -12.37 0.59
CA LYS A 76 -3.20 -12.13 1.93
C LYS A 76 -3.27 -10.64 2.31
N ALA A 77 -2.24 -9.87 1.97
CA ALA A 77 -2.22 -8.44 2.28
C ALA A 77 -3.21 -7.66 1.41
N TYR A 78 -3.32 -8.00 0.12
CA TYR A 78 -4.35 -7.42 -0.76
C TYR A 78 -5.77 -7.78 -0.31
N GLU A 79 -6.01 -9.03 0.04
CA GLU A 79 -7.32 -9.49 0.55
C GLU A 79 -7.71 -8.75 1.82
N ALA A 80 -6.77 -8.58 2.75
CA ALA A 80 -7.04 -7.89 4.00
C ALA A 80 -7.43 -6.43 3.77
N ILE A 81 -6.68 -5.68 2.94
CA ILE A 81 -7.03 -4.29 2.61
C ILE A 81 -8.37 -4.21 1.87
N ALA A 82 -8.59 -5.08 0.87
CA ALA A 82 -9.86 -5.11 0.13
C ALA A 82 -11.05 -5.37 1.06
N ASN A 83 -10.92 -6.32 1.99
CA ASN A 83 -11.95 -6.62 2.99
C ASN A 83 -12.20 -5.45 3.94
N ILE A 84 -11.15 -4.72 4.34
CA ILE A 84 -11.29 -3.53 5.19
C ILE A 84 -12.10 -2.46 4.46
N TYR A 85 -11.76 -2.14 3.22
CA TYR A 85 -12.48 -1.14 2.44
C TYR A 85 -13.92 -1.58 2.12
N GLN A 86 -14.13 -2.86 1.81
CA GLN A 86 -15.47 -3.43 1.63
C GLN A 86 -16.34 -3.22 2.87
N LYS A 87 -15.81 -3.53 4.06
CA LYS A 87 -16.53 -3.35 5.35
C LYS A 87 -16.83 -1.87 5.64
N GLN A 88 -15.98 -0.97 5.20
CA GLN A 88 -16.17 0.49 5.35
C GLN A 88 -17.14 1.06 4.30
N GLY A 89 -17.47 0.30 3.25
CA GLY A 89 -18.22 0.79 2.10
C GLY A 89 -17.40 1.72 1.20
N ASP A 90 -16.08 1.76 1.36
CA ASP A 90 -15.17 2.54 0.52
C ASP A 90 -14.90 1.78 -0.79
N ILE A 91 -15.87 1.87 -1.69
CA ILE A 91 -15.89 1.17 -2.97
C ILE A 91 -14.71 1.61 -3.87
N ASP A 92 -14.34 2.90 -3.83
CA ASP A 92 -13.29 3.43 -4.71
C ASP A 92 -11.92 2.89 -4.30
N SER A 93 -11.61 2.89 -3.01
CA SER A 93 -10.38 2.30 -2.48
C SER A 93 -10.34 0.78 -2.66
N GLU A 94 -11.48 0.08 -2.52
CA GLU A 94 -11.57 -1.36 -2.82
C GLU A 94 -11.25 -1.64 -4.30
N LYS A 95 -11.81 -0.88 -5.23
CA LYS A 95 -11.52 -1.03 -6.66
C LYS A 95 -10.04 -0.83 -6.97
N GLU A 96 -9.40 0.18 -6.36
CA GLU A 96 -7.98 0.45 -6.58
C GLU A 96 -7.10 -0.71 -6.10
N ILE A 97 -7.37 -1.22 -4.89
CA ILE A 97 -6.55 -2.31 -4.34
C ILE A 97 -6.75 -3.62 -5.11
N LEU A 98 -7.96 -3.91 -5.58
CA LEU A 98 -8.24 -5.08 -6.41
C LEU A 98 -7.50 -5.01 -7.76
N LYS A 99 -7.46 -3.84 -8.42
CA LYS A 99 -6.69 -3.65 -9.66
C LYS A 99 -5.19 -3.83 -9.44
N LYS A 100 -4.66 -3.32 -8.33
CA LYS A 100 -3.26 -3.54 -7.93
C LYS A 100 -2.98 -5.04 -7.69
N ALA A 101 -3.88 -5.73 -7.00
CA ALA A 101 -3.75 -7.17 -6.76
C ALA A 101 -3.73 -7.97 -8.08
N ILE A 102 -4.64 -7.67 -9.02
CA ILE A 102 -4.68 -8.31 -10.35
C ILE A 102 -3.38 -8.10 -11.12
N SER A 103 -2.77 -6.92 -10.99
CA SER A 103 -1.55 -6.57 -11.71
C SER A 103 -0.29 -7.25 -11.15
N ASN A 104 -0.26 -7.52 -9.83
CA ASN A 104 0.94 -8.02 -9.16
C ASN A 104 0.88 -9.52 -8.81
N CYS A 105 -0.31 -10.07 -8.58
CA CYS A 105 -0.50 -11.47 -8.20
C CYS A 105 -0.77 -12.34 -9.43
N LYS A 106 -0.11 -13.51 -9.51
CA LYS A 106 -0.38 -14.51 -10.57
C LYS A 106 -1.73 -15.21 -10.37
N GLU A 107 -2.06 -15.52 -9.11
CA GLU A 107 -3.36 -16.07 -8.73
C GLU A 107 -4.26 -14.91 -8.33
N ASN A 108 -5.16 -14.51 -9.23
CA ASN A 108 -5.96 -13.29 -9.07
C ASN A 108 -7.42 -13.42 -9.51
N ASP A 109 -7.90 -14.65 -9.71
CA ASP A 109 -9.26 -14.90 -10.17
C ASP A 109 -10.31 -14.39 -9.18
N GLU A 110 -10.05 -14.54 -7.88
CA GLU A 110 -10.92 -14.00 -6.83
C GLU A 110 -10.97 -12.47 -6.87
N PHE A 111 -9.83 -11.79 -7.09
CA PHE A 111 -9.80 -10.33 -7.21
C PHE A 111 -10.55 -9.83 -8.43
N LYS A 112 -10.45 -10.54 -9.57
CA LYS A 112 -11.22 -10.23 -10.79
C LYS A 112 -12.72 -10.39 -10.55
N LYS A 113 -13.12 -11.48 -9.88
CA LYS A 113 -14.52 -11.75 -9.55
C LYS A 113 -15.09 -10.63 -8.68
N ARG A 114 -14.42 -10.30 -7.59
CA ARG A 114 -14.83 -9.20 -6.71
C ARG A 114 -14.89 -7.85 -7.42
N LEU A 115 -13.92 -7.55 -8.28
CA LEU A 115 -13.93 -6.29 -9.05
C LEU A 115 -15.18 -6.20 -9.96
N ASN A 116 -15.57 -7.31 -10.58
CA ASN A 116 -16.78 -7.36 -11.41
C ASN A 116 -18.07 -7.22 -10.59
N GLU A 117 -18.10 -7.69 -9.34
CA GLU A 117 -19.27 -7.57 -8.44
C GLU A 117 -19.49 -6.14 -7.93
N ILE A 118 -18.45 -5.31 -7.89
CA ILE A 118 -18.49 -3.91 -7.41
C ILE A 118 -18.71 -2.92 -8.59
N THR A 119 -18.75 -3.41 -9.83
CA THR A 119 -18.92 -2.59 -11.05
C THR A 119 -20.38 -2.38 -11.39
#